data_AF-A0A2Z4W849-F1
#
_entry.id   AF-A0A2Z4W849-F1
#
_cell.length_a   1.000
_cell.length_b   1.000
_cell.length_c   1.000
_cell.angle_alpha   90.00
_cell.angle_beta   90.00
_cell.angle_gamma   90.00
#
_symmetry.space_group_name_H-M   'P 1'
#
loop_
_entity.id
_entity.type
_entity.pdbx_description
1 polymer ?
#
loop_
_entity_poly.entity_id
_entity_poly.type
_entity_poly.pdbx_seq_one_letter_code
_entity_poly.pdbx_strand_id
1 'polypeptide(L)'
;MKKVGKVLNIEKNKVFIVTKDNEFCILRRNSVKPVKGHVYAGELYSKTPFFKKVIISLVFVIILFLSIQGFRFFKVSSSFIIDMNSSFKLTVNDLGIITNIEGNNSKGREVLKNLKIKYTSLDKGLCCLLKSTIEKKYLTNTHEDNTVTVFILKGSEKDILQLKEFETLYKNLDLTLNTNNYGNGTIR
;
A
#
# COMPACT_ATOMS: atom_id res chain seq x y z
N MET A 1 27.78 -29.75 -14.16
CA MET A 1 28.17 -31.05 -14.76
C MET A 1 29.63 -30.97 -15.19
N LYS A 2 30.42 -32.01 -14.92
CA LYS A 2 31.84 -32.09 -15.32
C LYS A 2 31.95 -32.72 -16.70
N LYS A 3 32.83 -32.19 -17.55
CA LYS A 3 33.14 -32.72 -18.89
C LYS A 3 34.66 -32.81 -19.05
N VAL A 4 35.09 -33.73 -19.90
CA VAL A 4 36.51 -34.03 -20.15
C VAL A 4 36.75 -34.08 -21.66
N GLY A 5 37.83 -33.45 -22.11
CA GLY A 5 38.17 -33.42 -23.53
C GLY A 5 39.56 -32.86 -23.80
N LYS A 6 39.99 -32.88 -25.07
CA LYS A 6 41.28 -32.30 -25.48
C LYS A 6 41.16 -30.79 -25.66
N VAL A 7 42.12 -30.03 -25.15
CA VAL A 7 42.14 -28.57 -25.23
C VAL A 7 42.43 -28.10 -26.65
N LEU A 8 41.50 -27.34 -27.22
CA LEU A 8 41.62 -26.67 -28.51
C LEU A 8 42.19 -25.27 -28.36
N ASN A 9 41.65 -24.51 -27.41
CA ASN A 9 42.01 -23.12 -27.19
C ASN A 9 41.86 -22.72 -25.72
N ILE A 10 42.60 -21.69 -25.30
CA ILE A 10 42.63 -21.20 -23.93
C ILE A 10 42.44 -19.67 -23.96
N GLU A 11 41.38 -19.19 -23.33
CA GLU A 11 41.16 -17.77 -23.04
C GLU A 11 41.23 -17.56 -21.51
N LYS A 12 41.51 -16.33 -21.05
CA LYS A 12 41.76 -15.97 -19.63
C LYS A 12 41.10 -16.91 -18.61
N ASN A 13 39.76 -17.01 -18.64
CA ASN A 13 38.95 -17.81 -17.71
C ASN A 13 38.19 -18.99 -18.37
N LYS A 14 38.48 -19.31 -19.64
CA LYS A 14 37.75 -20.33 -20.42
C LYS A 14 38.71 -21.29 -21.10
N VAL A 15 38.36 -22.57 -21.11
CA VAL A 15 39.10 -23.62 -21.82
C VAL A 15 38.16 -24.28 -22.82
N PHE A 16 38.48 -24.18 -24.10
CA PHE A 16 37.71 -24.79 -25.17
C PHE A 16 38.23 -26.21 -25.37
N ILE A 17 37.35 -27.20 -25.27
CA ILE A 17 37.69 -28.62 -25.42
C ILE A 17 36.84 -29.30 -26.49
N VAL A 18 37.37 -30.39 -27.03
CA VAL A 18 36.60 -31.40 -27.79
C VAL A 18 36.54 -32.69 -26.98
N THR A 19 35.34 -33.21 -26.71
CA THR A 19 35.12 -34.47 -25.99
C THR A 19 35.38 -35.68 -26.89
N LYS A 20 35.40 -36.90 -26.32
CA LYS A 20 35.49 -38.14 -27.10
C LYS A 20 34.30 -38.34 -28.05
N ASP A 21 33.16 -37.76 -27.70
CA ASP A 21 31.93 -37.82 -28.48
C ASP A 21 31.86 -36.71 -29.55
N ASN A 22 33.01 -36.08 -29.87
CA ASN A 22 33.14 -34.96 -30.80
C ASN A 22 32.30 -33.72 -30.43
N GLU A 23 31.94 -33.55 -29.16
CA GLU A 23 31.26 -32.34 -28.69
C GLU A 23 32.26 -31.23 -28.39
N PHE A 24 32.00 -30.02 -28.90
CA PHE A 24 32.74 -28.82 -28.54
C PHE A 24 32.14 -28.21 -27.27
N CYS A 25 32.95 -28.10 -26.20
CA CYS A 25 32.50 -27.59 -24.90
C CYS A 25 33.43 -26.47 -24.40
N ILE A 26 32.86 -25.52 -23.66
CA ILE A 26 33.62 -24.48 -22.95
C ILE A 26 33.63 -24.82 -21.47
N LEU A 27 34.81 -24.97 -20.88
CA LEU A 27 35.00 -25.24 -19.46
C LEU A 27 35.52 -24.00 -18.73
N ARG A 28 35.16 -23.85 -17.46
CA ARG A 28 35.78 -22.86 -16.57
C ARG A 28 37.19 -23.32 -16.20
N ARG A 29 38.17 -22.42 -16.30
CA ARG A 29 39.55 -22.70 -15.86
C ARG A 29 39.59 -22.97 -14.35
N ASN A 30 40.18 -24.10 -13.95
CA ASN A 30 40.42 -24.50 -12.56
C ASN A 30 41.90 -24.32 -12.18
N SER A 31 42.32 -24.90 -11.06
CA SER A 31 43.70 -24.84 -10.55
C SER A 31 44.74 -25.53 -11.45
N VAL A 32 44.31 -26.44 -12.33
CA VAL A 32 45.19 -27.13 -13.28
C VAL A 32 45.45 -26.22 -14.47
N LYS A 33 46.73 -26.02 -14.80
CA LYS A 33 47.14 -25.21 -15.97
C LYS A 33 46.75 -25.94 -17.26
N PRO A 34 45.85 -25.38 -18.09
CA PRO A 34 45.47 -26.01 -19.34
C PRO A 34 46.63 -25.93 -20.35
N VAL A 35 46.83 -27.00 -21.12
CA VAL A 35 47.84 -27.10 -22.19
C VAL A 35 47.13 -27.54 -23.46
N LYS A 36 47.39 -26.85 -24.59
CA LYS A 36 46.77 -27.18 -25.89
C LYS A 36 47.11 -28.62 -26.30
N GLY A 37 46.14 -29.33 -26.87
CA GLY A 37 46.25 -30.74 -27.27
C GLY A 37 46.16 -31.76 -26.13
N HIS A 38 46.27 -31.33 -24.86
CA HIS A 38 46.20 -32.22 -23.70
C HIS A 38 44.76 -32.39 -23.21
N VAL A 39 44.52 -33.45 -22.45
CA VAL A 39 43.23 -33.70 -21.81
C VAL A 39 43.04 -32.71 -20.67
N TYR A 40 41.85 -32.12 -20.61
CA TYR A 40 41.45 -31.19 -19.57
C TYR A 40 40.05 -31.55 -19.08
N ALA A 41 39.88 -31.54 -17.77
CA ALA A 41 38.65 -31.87 -17.08
C ALA A 41 38.19 -30.67 -16.27
N GLY A 42 36.91 -30.32 -16.38
CA GLY A 42 36.38 -29.15 -15.71
C GLY A 42 34.86 -29.07 -15.74
N GLU A 43 34.34 -28.02 -15.10
CA GLU A 43 32.92 -27.71 -15.13
C GLU A 43 32.59 -26.87 -16.36
N LEU A 44 31.42 -27.13 -16.95
CA LEU A 44 30.90 -26.32 -18.05
C LEU A 44 30.83 -24.84 -17.63
N TYR A 45 31.36 -23.98 -18.48
CA TYR A 45 31.27 -22.54 -18.30
C TYR A 45 29.82 -22.10 -18.54
N SER A 46 29.09 -21.83 -17.47
CA SER A 46 27.79 -21.19 -17.54
C SER A 46 27.93 -19.71 -17.23
N LYS A 47 27.65 -18.86 -18.23
CA LYS A 47 27.49 -17.43 -17.98
C LYS A 47 26.09 -17.25 -17.40
N THR A 48 25.97 -17.07 -16.08
CA THR A 48 24.71 -16.52 -15.55
C THR A 48 24.53 -15.14 -16.18
N PRO A 49 23.47 -14.90 -16.97
CA PRO A 49 23.30 -13.62 -17.62
C PRO A 49 23.15 -12.56 -16.53
N PHE A 50 23.97 -11.51 -16.61
CA PHE A 50 23.95 -10.39 -15.65
C PHE A 50 22.52 -9.84 -15.46
N PHE A 51 21.74 -9.82 -16.54
CA PHE A 51 20.32 -9.49 -16.56
C PHE A 51 19.46 -10.29 -15.56
N LYS A 52 19.72 -11.59 -15.35
CA LYS A 52 18.96 -12.38 -14.38
C LYS A 52 19.17 -11.88 -12.96
N LYS A 53 20.39 -11.44 -12.61
CA LYS A 53 20.68 -10.86 -11.29
C LYS A 53 20.01 -9.49 -11.13
N VAL A 54 20.02 -8.67 -12.18
CA VAL A 54 19.35 -7.36 -12.19
C VAL A 54 17.83 -7.52 -12.01
N ILE A 55 17.21 -8.46 -12.73
CA ILE A 55 15.77 -8.73 -12.61
C ILE A 55 15.41 -9.18 -11.19
N ILE A 56 16.16 -10.11 -10.61
CA ILE A 56 15.91 -10.58 -9.23
C ILE A 56 16.02 -9.41 -8.23
N SER A 57 17.04 -8.57 -8.38
CA SER A 57 17.21 -7.37 -7.53
C SER A 57 16.02 -6.42 -7.66
N LEU A 58 15.57 -6.14 -8.90
CA LEU A 58 14.45 -5.25 -9.17
C LEU A 58 13.15 -5.78 -8.56
N VAL A 59 12.89 -7.09 -8.67
CA VAL A 59 11.72 -7.72 -8.05
C VAL A 59 11.75 -7.57 -6.53
N PHE A 60 12.91 -7.77 -5.89
CA PHE A 60 13.06 -7.55 -4.45
C PHE A 60 12.76 -6.11 -4.03
N VAL A 61 13.26 -5.12 -4.80
CA VAL A 61 12.99 -3.70 -4.54
C VAL A 61 11.50 -3.40 -4.68
N ILE A 62 10.83 -3.93 -5.70
CA ILE A 62 9.39 -3.75 -5.90
C ILE A 62 8.60 -4.37 -4.75
N ILE A 63 8.93 -5.59 -4.32
CA ILE A 63 8.27 -6.25 -3.18
C ILE A 63 8.43 -5.39 -1.93
N LEU A 64 9.65 -4.94 -1.63
CA LEU A 64 9.94 -4.10 -0.46
C LEU A 64 9.18 -2.77 -0.50
N PHE A 65 9.12 -2.13 -1.66
CA PHE A 65 8.34 -0.91 -1.86
C PHE A 65 6.84 -1.15 -1.64
N LEU A 66 6.28 -2.21 -2.21
CA LEU A 66 4.87 -2.57 -2.01
C LEU A 66 4.56 -2.91 -0.55
N SER A 67 5.46 -3.59 0.15
CA SER A 67 5.31 -3.89 1.58
C SER A 67 5.26 -2.62 2.42
N ILE A 68 6.14 -1.65 2.17
CA ILE A 68 6.14 -0.36 2.88
C ILE A 68 4.84 0.40 2.61
N GLN A 69 4.42 0.47 1.35
CA GLN A 69 3.19 1.17 0.98
C GLN A 69 1.95 0.50 1.58
N GLY A 70 1.89 -0.83 1.56
CA GLY A 70 0.84 -1.60 2.23
C GLY A 70 0.80 -1.33 3.73
N PHE A 71 1.95 -1.35 4.40
CA PHE A 71 2.03 -1.04 5.83
C PHE A 71 1.49 0.36 6.15
N ARG A 72 1.88 1.38 5.38
CA ARG A 72 1.36 2.75 5.54
C ARG A 72 -0.14 2.84 5.29
N PHE A 73 -0.65 2.08 4.32
CA PHE A 73 -2.07 2.09 3.99
C PHE A 73 -2.94 1.51 5.11
N PHE A 74 -2.49 0.45 5.78
CA PHE A 74 -3.27 -0.20 6.84
C PHE A 74 -3.00 0.36 8.25
N LYS A 75 -1.95 1.15 8.44
CA LYS A 75 -1.65 1.79 9.73
C LYS A 75 -2.70 2.87 10.03
N VAL A 76 -3.36 2.74 11.19
CA VAL A 76 -4.30 3.75 11.69
C VAL A 76 -3.56 4.94 12.27
N SER A 77 -3.76 6.11 11.65
CA SER A 77 -3.21 7.39 12.10
C SER A 77 -4.18 8.08 13.04
N SER A 78 -5.40 8.31 12.56
CA SER A 78 -6.44 9.07 13.27
C SER A 78 -7.72 8.25 13.43
N SER A 79 -8.49 8.54 14.47
CA SER A 79 -9.74 7.87 14.79
C SER A 79 -10.74 8.90 15.29
N PHE A 80 -11.96 8.82 14.75
CA PHE A 80 -13.00 9.80 15.00
C PHE A 80 -14.33 9.09 15.31
N ILE A 81 -15.16 9.73 16.12
CA ILE A 81 -16.59 9.45 16.18
C ILE A 81 -17.29 10.67 15.56
N ILE A 82 -18.10 10.42 14.54
CA ILE A 82 -18.90 11.44 13.89
C ILE A 82 -20.34 11.21 14.30
N ASP A 83 -20.94 12.20 14.94
CA ASP A 83 -22.32 12.17 15.38
C ASP A 83 -23.14 13.18 14.60
N MET A 84 -24.15 12.68 13.90
CA MET A 84 -25.12 13.43 13.11
C MET A 84 -26.53 12.92 13.41
N ASN A 85 -26.83 12.60 14.68
CA ASN A 85 -27.99 11.80 15.13
C ASN A 85 -27.93 10.32 14.67
N SER A 86 -27.30 10.05 13.52
CA SER A 86 -26.61 8.79 13.23
C SER A 86 -25.13 8.89 13.60
N SER A 87 -24.65 7.96 14.41
CA SER A 87 -23.27 7.97 14.93
C SER A 87 -22.41 6.94 14.20
N PHE A 88 -21.20 7.34 13.83
CA PHE A 88 -20.24 6.53 13.09
C PHE A 88 -18.88 6.57 13.78
N LYS A 89 -18.22 5.43 13.91
CA LYS A 89 -16.82 5.37 14.33
C LYS A 89 -15.98 5.02 13.12
N LEU A 90 -14.97 5.84 12.84
CA LEU A 90 -14.13 5.70 11.66
C LEU A 90 -12.65 5.85 12.00
N THR A 91 -11.83 5.11 11.27
CA THR A 91 -10.37 5.18 11.37
C THR A 91 -9.78 5.56 10.03
N VAL A 92 -8.72 6.36 10.07
CA VAL A 92 -8.09 6.96 8.90
C VAL A 92 -6.59 6.69 8.96
N ASN A 93 -5.96 6.41 7.82
CA ASN A 93 -4.51 6.27 7.73
C ASN A 93 -3.81 7.62 7.51
N ASP A 94 -2.47 7.60 7.47
CA ASP A 94 -1.64 8.80 7.24
C ASP A 94 -1.86 9.46 5.86
N LEU A 95 -2.60 8.79 4.95
CA LEU A 95 -2.94 9.31 3.62
C LEU A 95 -4.33 9.97 3.60
N GLY A 96 -5.01 10.09 4.75
CA GLY A 96 -6.37 10.62 4.82
C GLY A 96 -7.42 9.66 4.25
N ILE A 97 -7.13 8.36 4.14
CA ILE A 97 -8.05 7.34 3.62
C ILE A 97 -8.73 6.60 4.77
N ILE A 98 -10.05 6.44 4.69
CA ILE A 98 -10.85 5.68 5.65
C ILE A 98 -10.48 4.20 5.55
N THR A 99 -9.83 3.67 6.59
CA THR A 99 -9.42 2.26 6.66
C THR A 99 -10.50 1.38 7.28
N ASN A 100 -11.34 1.94 8.14
CA ASN A 100 -12.47 1.25 8.75
C ASN A 100 -13.59 2.23 9.08
N ILE A 101 -14.82 1.73 9.05
CA ILE A 101 -16.01 2.46 9.50
C ILE A 101 -17.07 1.50 10.02
N GLU A 102 -17.68 1.87 11.14
CA GLU A 102 -18.75 1.12 11.80
C GLU A 102 -19.85 2.08 12.28
N GLY A 103 -21.10 1.59 12.27
CA GLY A 103 -22.23 2.32 12.81
C GLY A 103 -22.21 2.20 14.33
N ASN A 104 -22.00 3.33 15.01
CA ASN A 104 -21.89 3.41 16.46
C ASN A 104 -23.27 3.45 17.15
N ASN A 105 -24.35 3.64 16.39
CA ASN A 105 -25.74 3.46 16.84
C ASN A 105 -26.62 2.77 15.76
N SER A 106 -27.89 2.52 16.07
CA SER A 106 -28.84 1.86 15.15
C SER A 106 -29.01 2.62 13.83
N LYS A 107 -29.22 3.94 13.89
CA LYS A 107 -29.35 4.83 12.73
C LYS A 107 -28.08 4.80 11.85
N GLY A 108 -26.90 4.88 12.46
CA GLY A 108 -25.62 4.81 11.76
C GLY A 108 -25.40 3.48 11.06
N ARG A 109 -25.76 2.36 11.70
CA ARG A 109 -25.74 1.04 11.04
C ARG A 109 -26.66 1.00 9.83
N GLU A 110 -27.82 1.65 9.90
CA GLU A 110 -28.76 1.71 8.79
C GLU A 110 -28.27 2.57 7.61
N VAL A 111 -27.65 3.72 7.89
CA VAL A 111 -26.98 4.55 6.86
C VAL A 111 -25.91 3.74 6.13
N LEU A 112 -25.11 2.94 6.86
CA LEU A 112 -23.99 2.20 6.28
C LEU A 112 -24.37 0.97 5.44
N LYS A 113 -25.59 0.42 5.57
CA LYS A 113 -25.97 -0.85 4.91
C LYS A 113 -25.68 -0.87 3.40
N ASN A 114 -25.87 0.27 2.73
CA ASN A 114 -25.69 0.41 1.28
C ASN A 114 -24.54 1.36 0.90
N LEU A 115 -23.77 1.86 1.88
CA LEU A 115 -22.76 2.89 1.64
C LEU A 115 -21.36 2.29 1.51
N LYS A 116 -20.72 2.52 0.36
CA LYS A 116 -19.32 2.11 0.11
C LYS A 116 -18.37 3.29 0.34
N ILE A 117 -17.98 3.49 1.58
CA ILE A 117 -17.07 4.58 2.01
C ILE A 117 -15.73 4.09 2.53
N LYS A 118 -15.57 2.76 2.72
CA LYS A 118 -14.27 2.20 3.06
C LYS A 118 -13.31 2.40 1.88
N TYR A 119 -12.08 2.79 2.18
CA TYR A 119 -11.02 3.10 1.21
C TYR A 119 -11.25 4.35 0.35
N THR A 120 -12.16 5.24 0.75
CA THR A 120 -12.26 6.59 0.17
C THR A 120 -11.50 7.61 1.02
N SER A 121 -11.22 8.79 0.47
CA SER A 121 -10.69 9.90 1.28
C SER A 121 -11.69 10.29 2.37
N LEU A 122 -11.17 10.80 3.49
CA LEU A 122 -11.97 11.28 4.61
C LEU A 122 -12.97 12.35 4.17
N ASP A 123 -12.51 13.32 3.38
CA ASP A 123 -13.33 14.42 2.86
C ASP A 123 -14.58 13.90 2.11
N LYS A 124 -14.36 13.05 1.10
CA LYS A 124 -15.43 12.44 0.31
C LYS A 124 -16.30 11.50 1.14
N GLY A 125 -15.70 10.75 2.05
CA GLY A 125 -16.41 9.83 2.93
C GLY A 125 -17.39 10.55 3.85
N LEU A 126 -16.97 11.65 4.48
CA LEU A 126 -17.83 12.49 5.30
C LEU A 126 -18.93 13.16 4.49
N CYS A 127 -18.63 13.64 3.28
CA CYS A 127 -19.64 14.14 2.35
C CYS A 127 -20.73 13.10 2.04
N CYS A 128 -20.34 11.86 1.74
CA CYS A 128 -21.27 10.77 1.48
C CYS A 128 -22.11 10.43 2.73
N LEU A 129 -21.47 10.36 3.90
CA LEU A 129 -22.17 10.11 5.17
C LEU A 129 -23.22 11.19 5.44
N LEU A 130 -22.84 12.46 5.28
CA LEU A 130 -23.74 13.59 5.53
C LEU A 130 -24.95 13.55 4.61
N LYS A 131 -24.72 13.38 3.29
CA LYS A 131 -25.81 13.28 2.30
C LYS A 131 -26.76 12.13 2.61
N SER A 132 -26.24 10.93 2.90
CA SER A 132 -27.08 9.77 3.19
C SER A 132 -27.82 9.87 4.52
N THR A 133 -27.25 10.58 5.50
CA THR A 133 -27.93 10.88 6.77
C THR A 133 -29.13 11.80 6.55
N ILE A 134 -28.97 12.82 5.70
CA ILE A 134 -30.04 13.75 5.31
C ILE A 134 -31.12 13.05 4.47
N GLU A 135 -30.72 12.23 3.48
CA GLU A 135 -31.66 11.44 2.67
C GLU A 135 -32.55 10.52 3.53
N LYS A 136 -31.98 9.96 4.60
CA LYS A 136 -32.71 9.15 5.59
C LYS A 136 -33.48 9.97 6.63
N LYS A 137 -33.43 11.30 6.57
CA LYS A 137 -34.08 12.24 7.50
C LYS A 137 -33.63 12.07 8.95
N TYR A 138 -32.40 11.61 9.17
CA TYR A 138 -31.82 11.56 10.52
C TYR A 138 -31.20 12.88 10.92
N LEU A 139 -30.79 13.69 9.94
CA LEU A 139 -30.32 15.04 10.12
C LEU A 139 -31.22 15.95 9.27
N THR A 140 -31.80 16.97 9.89
CA THR A 140 -32.70 17.94 9.25
C THR A 140 -32.24 19.35 9.56
N ASN A 141 -32.54 20.30 8.68
CA ASN A 141 -32.22 21.71 8.92
C ASN A 141 -33.22 22.38 9.90
N THR A 142 -33.64 21.63 10.92
CA THR A 142 -34.44 22.13 12.04
C THR A 142 -33.50 22.39 13.20
N HIS A 143 -33.74 23.43 14.00
CA HIS A 143 -32.81 23.89 15.05
C HIS A 143 -32.37 22.80 16.06
N GLU A 144 -33.12 21.71 16.22
CA GLU A 144 -32.77 20.61 17.14
C GLU A 144 -31.88 19.52 16.51
N ASP A 145 -31.87 19.38 15.18
CA ASP A 145 -31.22 18.27 14.45
C ASP A 145 -30.19 18.76 13.41
N ASN A 146 -29.67 20.00 13.54
CA ASN A 146 -28.76 20.61 12.56
C ASN A 146 -27.26 20.53 12.91
N THR A 147 -26.91 19.78 13.96
CA THR A 147 -25.54 19.75 14.48
C THR A 147 -24.79 18.49 14.07
N VAL A 148 -23.58 18.67 13.55
CA VAL A 148 -22.59 17.61 13.32
C VAL A 148 -21.51 17.73 14.38
N THR A 149 -21.32 16.69 15.19
CA THR A 149 -20.26 16.64 16.20
C THR A 149 -19.19 15.64 15.82
N VAL A 150 -17.93 16.09 15.83
CA VAL A 150 -16.76 15.26 15.55
C VAL A 150 -15.93 15.11 16.81
N PHE A 151 -15.94 13.91 17.39
CA PHE A 151 -15.07 13.55 18.50
C PHE A 151 -13.78 12.95 17.97
N ILE A 152 -12.65 13.55 18.34
CA ILE A 152 -11.32 13.10 17.94
C ILE A 152 -10.78 12.21 19.06
N LEU A 153 -10.71 10.90 18.78
CA LEU A 153 -10.17 9.90 19.71
C LEU A 153 -8.65 9.76 19.57
N LYS A 154 -8.17 9.90 18.34
CA LYS A 154 -6.76 9.84 17.96
C LYS A 154 -6.52 10.77 16.79
N GLY A 155 -5.47 11.58 16.82
CA GLY A 155 -5.11 12.49 15.74
C GLY A 155 -5.22 13.95 16.16
N SER A 156 -5.45 14.84 15.18
CA SER A 156 -5.57 16.29 15.41
C SER A 156 -6.87 16.83 14.84
N GLU A 157 -7.36 17.93 15.43
CA GLU A 157 -8.47 18.70 14.86
C GLU A 157 -8.18 19.18 13.44
N LYS A 158 -6.91 19.46 13.12
CA LYS A 158 -6.47 19.85 11.77
C LYS A 158 -6.85 18.83 10.70
N ASP A 159 -6.95 17.54 11.05
CA ASP A 159 -7.32 16.47 10.12
C ASP A 159 -8.76 16.63 9.61
N ILE A 160 -9.61 17.30 10.39
CA ILE A 160 -11.02 17.58 10.06
C ILE A 160 -11.16 18.97 9.42
N LEU A 161 -10.44 19.97 9.92
CA LEU A 161 -10.57 21.36 9.46
C LEU A 161 -9.99 21.62 8.07
N GLN A 162 -9.19 20.71 7.53
CA GLN A 162 -8.61 20.85 6.19
C GLN A 162 -9.48 20.23 5.09
N LEU A 163 -10.65 19.67 5.44
CA LEU A 163 -11.55 18.97 4.53
C LEU A 163 -12.44 19.97 3.78
N LYS A 164 -11.99 20.41 2.60
CA LYS A 164 -12.62 21.50 1.85
C LYS A 164 -13.99 21.15 1.30
N GLU A 165 -14.18 19.93 0.77
CA GLU A 165 -15.46 19.53 0.19
C GLU A 165 -16.52 19.41 1.30
N PHE A 166 -16.16 18.79 2.41
CA PHE A 166 -17.00 18.64 3.58
C PHE A 166 -17.34 19.99 4.21
N GLU A 167 -16.34 20.88 4.34
CA GLU A 167 -16.54 22.24 4.85
C GLU A 167 -17.54 23.03 4.02
N THR A 168 -17.40 22.96 2.70
CA THR A 168 -18.32 23.62 1.77
C THR A 168 -19.73 23.04 1.89
N LEU A 169 -19.84 21.72 2.03
CA LEU A 169 -21.11 21.03 2.08
C LEU A 169 -21.91 21.36 3.36
N TYR A 170 -21.30 21.27 4.55
CA TYR A 170 -22.04 21.50 5.79
C TYR A 170 -22.46 22.97 5.93
N LYS A 171 -21.63 23.92 5.46
CA LYS A 171 -21.97 25.36 5.43
C LYS A 171 -23.12 25.67 4.47
N ASN A 172 -23.11 25.07 3.27
CA ASN A 172 -24.21 25.25 2.31
C ASN A 172 -25.55 24.69 2.82
N LEU A 173 -25.50 23.77 3.76
CA LEU A 173 -26.67 23.15 4.39
C LEU A 173 -27.07 23.82 5.72
N ASP A 174 -26.39 24.91 6.10
CA ASP A 174 -26.61 25.65 7.35
C ASP A 174 -26.52 24.77 8.61
N LEU A 175 -25.56 23.84 8.60
CA LEU A 175 -25.30 22.93 9.71
C LEU A 175 -24.20 23.48 10.62
N THR A 176 -24.34 23.26 11.92
CA THR A 176 -23.32 23.61 12.92
C THR A 176 -22.28 22.50 13.03
N LEU A 177 -20.99 22.84 13.01
CA LEU A 177 -19.91 21.86 13.19
C LEU A 177 -19.27 22.03 14.57
N ASN A 178 -19.42 21.01 15.40
CA ASN A 178 -18.76 20.92 16.70
C ASN A 178 -17.57 19.97 16.61
N THR A 179 -16.39 20.39 17.07
CA THR A 179 -15.22 19.52 17.20
C THR A 179 -14.90 19.34 18.69
N ASN A 180 -14.77 18.09 19.13
CA ASN A 180 -14.33 17.75 20.48
C ASN A 180 -13.00 17.01 20.39
N ASN A 181 -11.95 17.68 20.84
CA ASN A 181 -10.59 17.15 20.84
C ASN A 181 -10.17 16.81 22.26
N TYR A 182 -10.22 15.53 22.63
CA TYR A 182 -9.85 15.05 23.97
C TYR A 182 -10.55 15.77 25.14
N GLY A 183 -11.83 16.14 24.98
CA GLY A 183 -12.60 16.85 26.00
C GLY A 183 -12.58 18.38 25.85
N ASN A 184 -11.76 18.94 24.95
CA ASN A 184 -11.80 20.35 24.60
C ASN A 184 -12.70 20.56 23.38
N GLY A 185 -13.91 21.09 23.62
CA GLY A 185 -14.90 21.36 22.58
C GLY A 185 -14.73 22.75 21.95
N THR A 186 -14.91 22.85 20.63
CA THR A 186 -15.11 24.12 19.93
C THR A 186 -16.34 24.03 19.01
N ILE A 187 -17.09 25.12 18.91
CA ILE A 187 -18.33 25.26 18.11
C ILE A 187 -18.03 26.22 16.96
N ARG A 188 -18.39 25.86 15.72
CA ARG A 188 -18.17 26.67 14.52
C ARG A 188 -19.29 26.59 13.51
#